data_AF-A0A6V7I992-F1
#
_entry.id   AF-A0A6V7I992-F1
#
_cell.length_a   1.000
_cell.length_b   1.000
_cell.length_c   1.000
_cell.angle_alpha   90.00
_cell.angle_beta   90.00
_cell.angle_gamma   90.00
#
_symmetry.space_group_name_H-M   'P 1'
#
loop_
_entity.id
_entity.type
_entity.pdbx_description
1 polymer ?
#
loop_
_entity_poly.entity_id
_entity_poly.type
_entity_poly.pdbx_seq_one_letter_code
_entity_poly.pdbx_strand_id
1 'polypeptide(L)'
;RTSVTSELGIPEQQKYIEATDELEAYQQMLHQKYVKEQPEVSSPPEFKTPIKNQINIREGGFAHFEARLEPVNDSDLRVEWLKDGRPVEA
;
A
#
# COMPACT_ATOMS: atom_id res chain seq x y z
N ARG A 1 30.55 -16.79 -0.46
CA ARG A 1 31.02 -17.88 -1.37
C ARG A 1 31.15 -17.28 -2.76
N THR A 2 32.18 -16.45 -3.02
CA THR A 2 32.36 -15.70 -4.30
C THR A 2 33.83 -15.31 -4.55
N SER A 3 34.80 -16.09 -4.03
CA SER A 3 36.24 -15.78 -4.15
C SER A 3 36.88 -16.29 -5.45
N VAL A 4 36.10 -16.85 -6.38
CA VAL A 4 36.65 -17.58 -7.54
C VAL A 4 36.98 -16.63 -8.71
N THR A 5 36.33 -15.47 -8.79
CA THR A 5 36.58 -14.47 -9.85
C THR A 5 37.64 -13.44 -9.50
N SER A 6 38.02 -13.28 -8.23
CA SER A 6 39.09 -12.36 -7.82
C SER A 6 40.49 -12.90 -8.13
N GLU A 7 40.65 -14.23 -8.24
CA GLU A 7 41.97 -14.88 -8.38
C GLU A 7 42.36 -15.22 -9.84
N LEU A 8 41.43 -15.26 -10.80
CA LEU A 8 41.76 -15.28 -12.23
C LEU A 8 41.83 -13.84 -12.75
N GLY A 9 43.03 -13.26 -12.69
CA GLY A 9 43.33 -11.86 -13.01
C GLY A 9 43.13 -11.49 -14.49
N ILE A 10 41.87 -11.36 -14.91
CA ILE A 10 41.51 -10.61 -16.11
C ILE A 10 41.08 -9.22 -15.64
N PRO A 11 41.89 -8.16 -15.82
CA PRO A 11 41.56 -6.80 -15.37
C PRO A 11 40.24 -6.28 -15.91
N GLU A 12 39.80 -6.81 -17.05
CA GLU A 12 38.51 -6.53 -17.67
C GLU A 12 37.33 -7.07 -16.83
N GLN A 13 37.45 -8.27 -16.25
CA GLN A 13 36.41 -8.85 -15.40
C GLN A 13 36.18 -8.03 -14.12
N GLN A 14 37.25 -7.50 -13.52
CA GLN A 14 37.12 -6.61 -12.36
C GLN A 14 36.33 -5.35 -12.70
N LYS A 15 36.57 -4.74 -13.86
CA LYS A 15 35.80 -3.58 -14.33
C LYS A 15 34.32 -3.91 -14.53
N TYR A 16 34.01 -5.09 -15.05
CA TYR A 16 32.61 -5.52 -15.20
C TYR A 16 31.91 -5.75 -13.85
N ILE A 17 32.62 -6.31 -12.87
CA ILE A 17 32.08 -6.49 -11.52
C ILE A 17 31.82 -5.13 -10.87
N GLU A 18 32.79 -4.23 -10.89
CA GLU A 18 32.65 -2.88 -10.35
C GLU A 18 31.49 -2.11 -11.00
N ALA A 19 31.39 -2.16 -12.33
CA ALA A 19 30.28 -1.54 -13.06
C ALA A 19 28.92 -2.14 -12.69
N THR A 20 28.86 -3.44 -12.39
CA THR A 20 27.61 -4.11 -11.98
C THR A 20 27.20 -3.66 -10.58
N ASP A 21 28.14 -3.61 -9.64
CA ASP A 21 27.90 -3.16 -8.26
C ASP A 21 27.45 -1.69 -8.23
N GLU A 22 28.05 -0.82 -9.04
CA GLU A 22 27.64 0.59 -9.19
C GLU A 22 26.21 0.72 -9.74
N LEU A 23 25.86 -0.07 -10.76
CA LEU A 23 24.51 -0.08 -11.34
C LEU A 23 23.46 -0.58 -10.35
N GLU A 24 23.78 -1.61 -9.56
CA GLU A 24 22.90 -2.11 -8.51
C GLU A 24 22.70 -1.07 -7.41
N ALA A 25 23.78 -0.43 -6.94
CA ALA A 25 23.71 0.62 -5.94
C ALA A 25 22.89 1.83 -6.43
N TYR A 26 23.06 2.24 -7.69
CA TYR A 26 22.28 3.31 -8.29
C TYR A 26 20.79 2.95 -8.39
N GLN A 27 20.46 1.74 -8.85
CA GLN A 27 19.08 1.25 -8.90
C GLN A 27 18.44 1.19 -7.51
N GLN A 28 19.17 0.71 -6.49
CA GLN A 28 18.69 0.70 -5.11
C GLN A 28 18.45 2.11 -4.58
N MET A 29 19.35 3.06 -4.84
CA MET A 29 19.17 4.46 -4.47
C MET A 29 17.95 5.07 -5.15
N LEU A 30 17.74 4.81 -6.45
CA LEU A 30 16.57 5.28 -7.17
C LEU A 30 15.28 4.70 -6.59
N HIS A 31 15.26 3.39 -6.32
CA HIS A 31 14.10 2.73 -5.72
C HIS A 31 13.79 3.31 -4.33
N GLN A 32 14.81 3.49 -3.48
CA GLN A 32 14.63 4.07 -2.16
C GLN A 32 14.12 5.52 -2.21
N LYS A 33 14.63 6.34 -3.15
CA LYS A 33 14.11 7.70 -3.39
C LYS A 33 12.64 7.66 -3.82
N TYR A 34 12.30 6.81 -4.78
CA TYR A 34 10.94 6.65 -5.27
C TYR A 34 9.94 6.26 -4.17
N VAL A 35 10.30 5.30 -3.31
CA VAL A 35 9.47 4.88 -2.18
C VAL A 35 9.30 6.01 -1.16
N LYS A 36 10.36 6.79 -0.88
CA LYS A 36 10.33 7.87 0.11
C LYS A 36 9.59 9.13 -0.39
N GLU A 37 9.59 9.37 -1.69
CA GLU A 37 8.93 10.52 -2.32
C GLU A 37 7.46 10.26 -2.68
N GLN A 38 6.96 9.02 -2.57
CA GLN A 38 5.52 8.78 -2.65
C GLN A 38 4.84 9.41 -1.42
N PRO A 39 3.93 10.38 -1.61
CA PRO A 39 3.14 10.88 -0.50
C PRO A 39 2.22 9.76 -0.02
N GLU A 40 2.36 9.37 1.25
CA GLU A 40 1.31 8.69 2.00
C GLU A 40 0.05 9.56 1.87
N VAL A 41 -0.92 9.09 1.06
CA VAL A 41 -2.12 9.86 0.72
C VAL A 41 -3.00 9.96 1.96
N SER A 42 -2.72 10.92 2.83
CA SER A 42 -3.44 11.21 4.08
C SER A 42 -4.52 12.28 3.87
N SER A 43 -5.30 12.14 2.79
CA SER A 43 -6.51 12.95 2.64
C SER A 43 -7.54 12.56 3.71
N PRO A 44 -8.38 13.48 4.20
CA PRO A 44 -9.43 13.14 5.14
C PRO A 44 -10.39 12.08 4.56
N PRO A 45 -10.94 11.16 5.38
CA PRO A 45 -11.88 10.15 4.92
C PRO A 45 -13.12 10.76 4.26
N GLU A 46 -13.40 10.37 3.02
CA GLU A 46 -14.54 10.83 2.24
C GLU A 46 -15.38 9.64 1.75
N PHE A 47 -16.69 9.75 1.88
CA PHE A 47 -17.62 8.78 1.31
C PHE A 47 -17.69 8.92 -0.21
N LYS A 48 -17.08 7.97 -0.93
CA LYS A 48 -17.25 7.84 -2.38
C LYS A 48 -18.62 7.35 -2.78
N THR A 49 -19.20 6.47 -1.97
CA THR A 49 -20.59 6.03 -2.16
C THR A 49 -21.37 6.22 -0.87
N PRO A 50 -22.46 7.01 -0.89
CA PRO A 50 -23.31 7.16 0.29
C PRO A 50 -24.08 5.87 0.56
N ILE A 51 -24.34 5.60 1.83
CA ILE A 51 -25.19 4.49 2.26
C ILE A 51 -26.62 4.77 1.77
N LYS A 52 -27.23 3.78 1.10
CA LYS A 52 -28.60 3.89 0.60
C LYS A 52 -29.61 3.35 1.61
N ASN A 53 -30.77 4.00 1.66
CA ASN A 53 -31.90 3.53 2.45
C ASN A 53 -32.47 2.24 1.86
N GLN A 54 -32.68 1.25 2.73
CA GLN A 54 -33.32 -0.02 2.37
C GLN A 54 -34.80 0.04 2.78
N ILE A 55 -35.69 0.26 1.81
CA ILE A 55 -37.13 0.51 2.06
C ILE A 55 -38.02 -0.74 1.97
N ASN A 56 -37.53 -1.83 1.39
CA ASN A 56 -38.34 -3.02 1.06
C ASN A 56 -37.89 -4.26 1.84
N ILE A 57 -37.53 -4.09 3.11
CA ILE A 57 -37.12 -5.20 3.98
C ILE A 57 -38.35 -5.73 4.73
N ARG A 58 -38.57 -7.05 4.65
CA ARG A 58 -39.60 -7.72 5.42
C ARG A 58 -39.21 -7.76 6.89
N GLU A 59 -40.17 -7.68 7.79
CA GLU A 59 -39.92 -7.83 9.23
C GLU A 59 -39.22 -9.17 9.52
N GLY A 60 -38.14 -9.12 10.30
CA GLY A 60 -37.24 -10.26 10.53
C GLY A 60 -36.25 -10.56 9.39
N GLY A 61 -36.25 -9.77 8.32
CA GLY A 61 -35.31 -9.89 7.20
C GLY A 61 -33.98 -9.18 7.45
N PHE A 62 -32.96 -9.54 6.66
CA PHE A 62 -31.63 -8.93 6.73
C PHE A 62 -31.57 -7.62 5.96
N ALA A 63 -30.94 -6.61 6.58
CA ALA A 63 -30.60 -5.35 5.94
C ALA A 63 -29.13 -5.34 5.55
N HIS A 64 -28.84 -5.02 4.29
CA HIS A 64 -27.48 -4.86 3.80
C HIS A 64 -27.20 -3.38 3.52
N PHE A 65 -26.13 -2.87 4.13
CA PHE A 65 -25.64 -1.53 3.93
C PHE A 65 -24.18 -1.60 3.48
N GLU A 66 -23.85 -0.82 2.46
CA GLU A 66 -22.50 -0.72 1.91
C GLU A 66 -22.12 0.74 1.69
N ALA A 67 -20.84 1.04 1.86
CA ALA A 67 -20.23 2.33 1.56
C ALA A 67 -18.76 2.13 1.18
N ARG A 68 -18.23 3.07 0.39
CA ARG A 68 -16.81 3.14 0.04
C ARG A 68 -16.23 4.42 0.58
N LEU A 69 -15.09 4.31 1.25
CA LEU A 69 -14.32 5.44 1.78
C LEU A 69 -12.99 5.54 1.05
N GLU A 70 -12.53 6.76 0.84
CA GLU A 70 -11.15 7.08 0.44
C GLU A 70 -10.53 8.02 1.47
N PRO A 71 -9.21 7.94 1.72
CA PRO A 71 -8.24 7.06 1.08
C PRO A 71 -8.23 5.65 1.69
N VAL A 72 -8.10 4.61 0.86
CA VAL A 72 -8.03 3.20 1.31
C VAL A 72 -6.66 2.79 1.87
N ASN A 73 -5.64 3.63 1.64
CA ASN A 73 -4.26 3.37 2.02
C ASN A 73 -3.85 4.06 3.33
N ASP A 74 -4.82 4.52 4.13
CA ASP A 74 -4.57 5.17 5.41
C ASP A 74 -4.68 4.17 6.56
N SER A 75 -3.57 3.96 7.27
CA SER A 75 -3.47 3.04 8.41
C SER A 75 -4.25 3.50 9.65
N ASP A 76 -4.57 4.80 9.74
CA ASP A 76 -5.31 5.39 10.85
C ASP A 76 -6.83 5.45 10.58
N LEU A 77 -7.27 5.08 9.37
CA LEU A 77 -8.68 5.08 9.01
C LEU A 77 -9.47 4.05 9.84
N ARG A 78 -10.54 4.53 10.50
CA ARG A 78 -11.46 3.71 11.30
C ARG A 78 -12.88 3.82 10.78
N VAL A 79 -13.56 2.69 10.67
CA VAL A 79 -14.98 2.61 10.28
C VAL A 79 -15.78 2.12 11.47
N GLU A 80 -16.82 2.88 11.85
CA GLU A 80 -17.78 2.51 12.89
C GLU A 80 -19.20 2.57 12.33
N TRP A 81 -20.01 1.55 12.64
CA TRP A 81 -21.42 1.52 12.29
C TRP A 81 -22.24 1.93 13.51
N LEU A 82 -23.14 2.91 13.34
CA LEU A 82 -24.03 3.36 14.41
C LEU A 82 -25.50 3.19 14.03
N LYS A 83 -26.29 2.73 14.99
CA LYS A 83 -27.75 2.72 14.96
C LYS A 83 -28.27 3.54 16.13
N ASP A 84 -29.05 4.58 15.84
CA ASP A 84 -29.63 5.48 16.85
C ASP A 84 -28.57 6.07 17.82
N GLY A 85 -27.37 6.36 17.29
CA GLY A 85 -26.24 6.89 18.06
C GLY A 85 -25.48 5.85 18.90
N ARG A 86 -25.77 4.55 18.74
CA ARG A 86 -25.06 3.46 19.42
C ARG A 86 -24.29 2.60 18.42
N PRO A 87 -23.08 2.13 18.76
CA PRO A 87 -22.32 1.26 17.88
C PRO A 87 -23.08 -0.06 17.65
N VAL A 88 -23.02 -0.55 16.42
CA VAL A 88 -23.55 -1.85 16.01
C VAL A 88 -22.36 -2.78 15.80
N GLU A 89 -22.40 -3.94 16.46
CA GLU A 89 -21.47 -5.02 16.15
C GLU A 89 -21.89 -5.65 14.82
N ALA A 90 -20.94 -5.70 13.88
CA ALA A 90 -21.11 -6.31 12.56
C ALA A 90 -20.88 -7.82 12.61
#